data_AF-A0A437MQM2-F1
#
_entry.id   AF-A0A437MQM2-F1
#
_cell.length_a   1.000
_cell.length_b   1.000
_cell.length_c   1.000
_cell.angle_alpha   90.00
_cell.angle_beta   90.00
_cell.angle_gamma   90.00
#
_symmetry.space_group_name_H-M   'P 1'
#
loop_
_entity.id
_entity.type
_entity.pdbx_description
1 polymer ?
#
loop_
_entity_poly.entity_id
_entity_poly.type
_entity_poly.pdbx_seq_one_letter_code
_entity_poly.pdbx_strand_id
1 'polypeptide(L)'
;MPKKLLTLAALLLTVQLIYAYDGPTVSTKVSKVTIFLNSAQVTRTASVSIPAGTSTLVFNDLSPDIDVQSIQVKSAGEFTILSVKHELDFLNQQVKEKRINELETQKKIVQDKLDMQNNLLAIYEEESNMLLKNQNVAGQGSLDLIKLRQALEFQTAKLTEIKKKQQAVKNEITVLTAQMQKYNKQIAEVQGANNKATSNILVTVSSKSAVQSVFMLYYVVNNAAWYPTYDIRAKNVNSPVNITYKANVSQQCGEEWKGEEWKNVKLTLSTGNPTISGSKPELNPFYLNPGMYYASTGSITRVTGKVVDNAGEVLPGVTIRVKGTSIGTVTDAKGNYSVQLPAGPQTLVLSYVGFETKEVQVDRPNIVVMLKESAQHLDEVVVVGYGATDKVEDRLAGKVAGVAIQQQTIPVAVTKQEQQTNIEFDITNPYTIPGDGKQYLVEINSVDINADYRYYTVPKLSTDVFLTATLTDWNQYSFLSGEANLFFEGTFIGKSLIDTHSTNDTLSLSLGTDRNIVVTRTLQKDLKQKKNFGSTIKESRDWLITVKNRKSQPINILVEDQVPVSQNSSINVEVQDVSGAKMDNATGKLSWSFILNSQQDKKAGLKYLVSYPKNQTVIVE
;
A
#
# COMPACT_ATOMS: atom_id res chain seq x y z
N MET A 1 -62.22 77.58 20.52
CA MET A 1 -62.48 76.20 21.00
C MET A 1 -62.66 75.29 19.78
N PRO A 2 -62.24 74.01 19.84
CA PRO A 2 -61.09 73.38 19.17
C PRO A 2 -61.48 72.68 17.83
N LYS A 3 -60.61 72.15 16.94
CA LYS A 3 -59.64 71.06 17.14
C LYS A 3 -58.65 70.94 15.96
N LYS A 4 -57.42 70.58 16.36
CA LYS A 4 -56.24 70.09 15.63
C LYS A 4 -56.54 69.22 14.39
N LEU A 5 -55.90 69.51 13.26
CA LEU A 5 -55.62 68.53 12.20
C LEU A 5 -54.18 68.04 12.39
N LEU A 6 -54.01 66.74 12.67
CA LEU A 6 -52.72 66.06 12.74
C LEU A 6 -52.19 65.78 11.32
N THR A 7 -50.94 66.16 11.12
CA THR A 7 -50.04 65.68 10.06
C THR A 7 -49.77 64.19 10.21
N LEU A 8 -50.07 63.38 9.19
CA LEU A 8 -49.67 61.98 9.09
C LEU A 8 -48.44 61.88 8.17
N ALA A 9 -47.26 61.70 8.77
CA ALA A 9 -46.02 61.40 8.06
C ALA A 9 -46.00 59.90 7.70
N ALA A 10 -45.98 59.58 6.40
CA ALA A 10 -45.78 58.23 5.91
C ALA A 10 -44.28 57.90 5.94
N LEU A 11 -43.86 57.11 6.94
CA LEU A 11 -42.54 56.52 7.02
C LEU A 11 -42.51 55.27 6.12
N LEU A 12 -41.97 55.39 4.90
CA LEU A 12 -41.67 54.25 4.05
C LEU A 12 -40.49 53.48 4.66
N LEU A 13 -40.79 52.43 5.41
CA LEU A 13 -39.81 51.47 5.90
C LEU A 13 -39.45 50.53 4.74
N THR A 14 -38.38 50.84 4.00
CA THR A 14 -37.78 49.86 3.07
C THR A 14 -37.10 48.78 3.90
N VAL A 15 -37.78 47.64 4.08
CA VAL A 15 -37.16 46.41 4.58
C VAL A 15 -36.19 45.94 3.50
N GLN A 16 -34.90 46.24 3.67
CA GLN A 16 -33.86 45.56 2.92
C GLN A 16 -33.76 44.15 3.49
N LEU A 17 -34.22 43.16 2.72
CA LEU A 17 -33.88 41.76 2.93
C LEU A 17 -32.35 41.66 2.79
N ILE A 18 -31.67 41.53 3.93
CA ILE A 18 -30.27 41.11 3.97
C ILE A 18 -30.28 39.65 3.57
N TYR A 19 -30.17 39.38 2.27
CA TYR A 19 -29.66 38.09 1.84
C TYR A 19 -28.24 37.98 2.41
N ALA A 20 -27.93 36.90 3.12
CA ALA A 20 -26.56 36.54 3.40
C ALA A 20 -25.86 36.43 2.04
N TYR A 21 -25.12 37.47 1.67
CA TYR A 21 -24.33 37.47 0.46
C TYR A 21 -23.11 36.62 0.78
N ASP A 22 -23.21 35.32 0.48
CA ASP A 22 -22.04 34.47 0.32
C ASP A 22 -21.18 35.18 -0.73
N GLY A 23 -20.03 35.70 -0.30
CA GLY A 23 -19.18 36.54 -1.14
C GLY A 23 -18.75 35.83 -2.44
N PRO A 24 -18.06 36.53 -3.35
CA PRO A 24 -17.67 35.92 -4.62
C PRO A 24 -16.90 34.62 -4.37
N THR A 25 -17.37 33.53 -4.99
CA THR A 25 -16.69 32.24 -4.96
C THR A 25 -15.44 32.31 -5.84
N VAL A 26 -14.34 31.76 -5.34
CA VAL A 26 -13.03 31.83 -5.96
C VAL A 26 -12.51 30.42 -6.19
N SER A 27 -12.47 30.02 -7.46
CA SER A 27 -11.77 28.81 -7.87
C SER A 27 -10.27 28.99 -7.74
N THR A 28 -9.60 27.94 -7.26
CA THR A 28 -8.17 27.89 -6.99
C THR A 28 -7.54 26.79 -7.84
N LYS A 29 -6.21 26.79 -8.01
CA LYS A 29 -5.48 25.69 -8.68
C LYS A 29 -4.35 25.17 -7.81
N VAL A 30 -4.15 23.86 -7.77
CA VAL A 30 -2.97 23.25 -7.12
C VAL A 30 -1.71 23.62 -7.91
N SER A 31 -0.74 24.21 -7.23
CA SER A 31 0.53 24.66 -7.83
C SER A 31 1.74 23.84 -7.37
N LYS A 32 1.75 23.44 -6.10
CA LYS A 32 2.81 22.64 -5.47
C LYS A 32 2.19 21.68 -4.45
N VAL A 33 2.73 20.48 -4.37
CA VAL A 33 2.42 19.51 -3.32
C VAL A 33 3.72 19.05 -2.66
N THR A 34 3.76 19.09 -1.33
CA THR A 34 4.83 18.49 -0.53
C THR A 34 4.27 17.28 0.18
N ILE A 35 4.71 16.08 -0.18
CA ILE A 35 4.20 14.83 0.41
C ILE A 35 5.12 14.40 1.53
N PHE A 36 4.53 14.15 2.69
CA PHE A 36 5.17 13.61 3.89
C PHE A 36 4.89 12.11 4.00
N LEU A 37 5.50 11.45 4.99
CA LEU A 37 5.34 10.00 5.17
C LEU A 37 3.89 9.57 5.46
N ASN A 38 3.02 10.49 5.91
CA ASN A 38 1.64 10.20 6.30
C ASN A 38 0.61 11.31 5.99
N SER A 39 1.04 12.38 5.33
CA SER A 39 0.19 13.53 4.98
C SER A 39 0.76 14.24 3.75
N ALA A 40 0.07 15.24 3.23
CA ALA A 40 0.65 16.14 2.24
C ALA A 40 0.27 17.58 2.52
N GLN A 41 1.19 18.53 2.30
CA GLN A 41 0.87 19.95 2.24
C GLN A 41 0.55 20.33 0.80
N VAL A 42 -0.65 20.85 0.59
CA VAL A 42 -1.13 21.35 -0.70
C VAL A 42 -0.97 22.87 -0.73
N THR A 43 -0.41 23.38 -1.83
CA THR A 43 -0.33 24.82 -2.10
C THR A 43 -1.21 25.17 -3.29
N ARG A 44 -2.25 25.97 -3.05
CA ARG A 44 -3.18 26.42 -4.09
C ARG A 44 -3.06 27.92 -4.34
N THR A 45 -3.25 28.32 -5.58
CA THR A 45 -3.16 29.73 -6.00
C THR A 45 -4.44 30.19 -6.66
N ALA A 46 -4.84 31.44 -6.41
CA ALA A 46 -5.93 32.10 -7.11
C ALA A 46 -5.65 33.59 -7.28
N SER A 47 -6.05 34.17 -8.41
CA SER A 47 -6.01 35.62 -8.62
C SER A 47 -7.41 36.19 -8.39
N VAL A 48 -7.51 37.20 -7.52
CA VAL A 48 -8.79 37.75 -7.06
C VAL A 48 -8.77 39.27 -7.13
N SER A 49 -9.87 39.84 -7.62
CA SER A 49 -10.15 41.27 -7.53
C SER A 49 -10.87 41.58 -6.23
N ILE A 50 -10.24 42.35 -5.36
CA ILE A 50 -10.77 42.75 -4.05
C ILE A 50 -11.40 44.13 -4.22
N PRO A 51 -12.70 44.31 -3.96
CA PRO A 51 -13.33 45.62 -4.00
C PRO A 51 -12.87 46.53 -2.83
N ALA A 52 -13.12 47.83 -2.94
CA ALA A 52 -12.95 48.74 -1.80
C ALA A 52 -13.95 48.40 -0.68
N GLY A 53 -13.51 48.52 0.57
CA GLY A 53 -14.29 48.14 1.75
C GLY A 53 -13.94 46.73 2.24
N THR A 54 -14.85 46.14 3.02
CA THR A 54 -14.70 44.79 3.58
C THR A 54 -15.46 43.79 2.73
N SER A 55 -14.80 42.70 2.35
CA SER A 55 -15.40 41.61 1.57
C SER A 55 -14.92 40.25 2.07
N THR A 56 -15.79 39.24 2.02
CA THR A 56 -15.41 37.85 2.28
C THR A 56 -15.22 37.12 0.96
N LEU A 57 -14.07 36.50 0.77
CA LEU A 57 -13.74 35.66 -0.38
C LEU A 57 -13.95 34.21 0.00
N VAL A 58 -14.71 33.45 -0.79
CA VAL A 58 -14.99 32.04 -0.51
C VAL A 58 -14.18 31.18 -1.46
N PHE A 59 -13.08 30.60 -0.98
CA PHE A 59 -12.29 29.63 -1.73
C PHE A 59 -12.92 28.25 -1.56
N ASN A 60 -13.62 27.79 -2.59
CA ASN A 60 -14.46 26.60 -2.53
C ASN A 60 -13.84 25.39 -3.26
N ASP A 61 -14.54 24.26 -3.23
CA ASP A 61 -14.15 23.01 -3.88
C ASP A 61 -12.78 22.46 -3.38
N LEU A 62 -12.44 22.67 -2.11
CA LEU A 62 -11.20 22.19 -1.50
C LEU A 62 -11.39 20.79 -0.88
N SER A 63 -10.26 20.13 -0.59
CA SER A 63 -10.25 18.79 0.02
C SER A 63 -11.08 18.72 1.32
N PRO A 64 -11.90 17.66 1.51
CA PRO A 64 -12.55 17.38 2.80
C PRO A 64 -11.57 17.06 3.93
N ASP A 65 -10.40 16.53 3.59
CA ASP A 65 -9.46 15.92 4.53
C ASP A 65 -8.42 16.93 5.06
N ILE A 66 -8.73 18.23 4.96
CA ILE A 66 -7.91 19.34 5.45
C ILE A 66 -7.77 19.26 6.97
N ASP A 67 -6.53 19.32 7.46
CA ASP A 67 -6.26 19.68 8.85
C ASP A 67 -6.51 21.18 9.03
N VAL A 68 -7.63 21.52 9.68
CA VAL A 68 -8.08 22.90 9.89
C VAL A 68 -7.02 23.76 10.58
N GLN A 69 -6.19 23.18 11.45
CA GLN A 69 -5.15 23.94 12.18
C GLN A 69 -3.94 24.30 11.30
N SER A 70 -3.80 23.64 10.16
CA SER A 70 -2.70 23.86 9.22
C SER A 70 -2.96 24.99 8.20
N ILE A 71 -4.19 25.52 8.13
CA ILE A 71 -4.59 26.49 7.12
C ILE A 71 -3.79 27.79 7.27
N GLN A 72 -3.09 28.17 6.21
CA GLN A 72 -2.42 29.46 6.10
C GLN A 72 -2.80 30.14 4.78
N VAL A 73 -3.01 31.45 4.85
CA VAL A 73 -3.33 32.28 3.68
C VAL A 73 -2.27 33.35 3.55
N LYS A 74 -1.60 33.41 2.40
CA LYS A 74 -0.66 34.48 2.05
C LYS A 74 -1.18 35.21 0.82
N SER A 75 -0.98 36.52 0.80
CA SER A 75 -1.37 37.37 -0.33
C SER A 75 -0.57 38.67 -0.24
N ALA A 76 -0.30 39.32 -1.37
CA ALA A 76 0.50 40.55 -1.42
C ALA A 76 -0.30 41.69 -2.03
N GLY A 77 -0.35 42.86 -1.39
CA GLY A 77 -1.02 44.05 -1.88
C GLY A 77 -1.47 45.00 -0.78
N GLU A 78 -2.06 46.12 -1.17
CA GLU A 78 -2.52 47.21 -0.28
C GLU A 78 -3.89 46.90 0.36
N PHE A 79 -4.00 45.80 1.11
CA PHE A 79 -5.20 45.40 1.86
C PHE A 79 -4.80 44.58 3.10
N THR A 80 -5.76 44.33 3.99
CA THR A 80 -5.54 43.55 5.22
C THR A 80 -6.44 42.32 5.24
N ILE A 81 -5.87 41.15 5.58
CA ILE A 81 -6.65 39.94 5.89
C ILE A 81 -7.12 40.04 7.34
N LEU A 82 -8.43 40.11 7.54
CA LEU A 82 -9.07 40.26 8.84
C LEU A 82 -9.33 38.91 9.52
N SER A 83 -9.75 37.90 8.76
CA SER A 83 -9.99 36.56 9.29
C SER A 83 -9.91 35.49 8.22
N VAL A 84 -9.56 34.27 8.64
CA VAL A 84 -9.64 33.04 7.85
C VAL A 84 -10.52 32.05 8.61
N LYS A 85 -11.54 31.51 7.96
CA LYS A 85 -12.45 30.52 8.53
C LYS A 85 -12.57 29.31 7.60
N HIS A 86 -12.81 28.15 8.17
CA HIS A 86 -13.12 26.92 7.45
C HIS A 86 -14.58 26.55 7.66
N GLU A 87 -15.22 26.05 6.61
CA GLU A 87 -16.54 25.44 6.67
C GLU A 87 -16.59 24.23 5.73
N LEU A 88 -17.50 23.28 6.03
CA LEU A 88 -17.81 22.19 5.14
C LEU A 88 -19.01 22.57 4.26
N ASP A 89 -18.87 22.34 2.96
CA ASP A 89 -19.90 22.55 1.95
C ASP A 89 -20.61 21.23 1.61
N PHE A 90 -21.86 21.15 2.04
CA PHE A 90 -22.77 20.03 1.80
C PHE A 90 -23.74 20.28 0.63
N LEU A 91 -23.71 21.44 -0.04
CA LEU A 91 -24.66 21.81 -1.12
C LEU A 91 -24.60 20.82 -2.29
N ASN A 92 -23.43 20.22 -2.50
CA ASN A 92 -23.21 19.18 -3.51
C ASN A 92 -24.07 17.93 -3.30
N GLN A 93 -24.34 17.57 -2.05
CA GLN A 93 -25.19 16.44 -1.70
C GLN A 93 -26.63 16.68 -2.20
N GLN A 94 -27.14 17.90 -2.10
CA GLN A 94 -28.49 18.26 -2.56
C GLN A 94 -28.63 18.15 -4.09
N VAL A 95 -27.60 18.54 -4.85
CA VAL A 95 -27.59 18.41 -6.31
C VAL A 95 -27.56 16.94 -6.73
N LYS A 96 -26.78 16.10 -6.05
CA LYS A 96 -26.74 14.65 -6.27
C LYS A 96 -28.07 13.99 -5.92
N GLU A 97 -28.69 14.34 -4.79
CA GLU A 97 -30.01 13.82 -4.38
C GLU A 97 -31.08 14.11 -5.42
N LYS A 98 -31.10 15.34 -5.97
CA LYS A 98 -31.99 15.69 -7.08
C LYS A 98 -31.76 14.80 -8.29
N ARG A 99 -30.50 14.55 -8.67
CA ARG A 99 -30.16 13.70 -9.81
C ARG A 99 -30.54 12.23 -9.60
N ILE A 100 -30.35 11.70 -8.39
CA ILE A 100 -30.75 10.34 -8.01
C ILE A 100 -32.28 10.22 -8.10
N ASN A 101 -33.02 11.19 -7.57
CA ASN A 101 -34.49 11.21 -7.64
C ASN A 101 -35.01 11.23 -9.10
N GLU A 102 -34.35 11.99 -9.98
CA GLU A 102 -34.65 11.98 -11.42
C GLU A 102 -34.42 10.59 -12.05
N LEU A 103 -33.29 9.94 -11.75
CA LEU A 103 -32.95 8.63 -12.29
C LEU A 103 -33.85 7.51 -11.74
N GLU A 104 -34.19 7.53 -10.45
CA GLU A 104 -35.15 6.59 -9.84
C GLU A 104 -36.55 6.75 -10.44
N THR A 105 -36.96 7.98 -10.75
CA THR A 105 -38.23 8.23 -11.46
C THR A 105 -38.22 7.57 -12.84
N GLN A 106 -37.13 7.72 -13.62
CA GLN A 106 -37.01 7.08 -14.94
C GLN A 106 -36.96 5.56 -14.86
N LYS A 107 -36.24 5.02 -13.87
CA LYS A 107 -36.18 3.59 -13.58
C LYS A 107 -37.55 3.02 -13.25
N LYS A 108 -38.35 3.72 -12.43
CA LYS A 108 -39.71 3.30 -12.08
C LYS A 108 -40.60 3.17 -13.31
N ILE A 109 -40.53 4.13 -14.23
CA ILE A 109 -41.29 4.10 -15.49
C ILE A 109 -40.92 2.86 -16.33
N VAL A 110 -39.64 2.51 -16.41
CA VAL A 110 -39.19 1.30 -17.12
C VAL A 110 -39.63 0.03 -16.41
N GLN A 111 -39.58 0.00 -15.08
CA GLN A 111 -40.07 -1.12 -14.27
C GLN A 111 -41.56 -1.37 -14.51
N ASP A 112 -42.38 -0.32 -14.52
CA ASP A 112 -43.83 -0.44 -14.75
C ASP A 112 -44.14 -1.04 -16.12
N LYS A 113 -43.38 -0.65 -17.16
CA LYS A 113 -43.49 -1.24 -18.50
C LYS A 113 -43.05 -2.71 -18.52
N LEU A 114 -41.99 -3.04 -17.80
CA LEU A 114 -41.49 -4.41 -17.68
C LEU A 114 -42.55 -5.31 -17.02
N ASP A 115 -43.18 -4.84 -15.95
CA ASP A 115 -44.24 -5.55 -15.24
C ASP A 115 -45.47 -5.76 -16.16
N MET A 116 -45.86 -4.75 -16.94
CA MET A 116 -46.92 -4.90 -17.95
C MET A 116 -46.59 -5.97 -18.99
N GLN A 117 -45.36 -6.01 -19.50
CA GLN A 117 -44.95 -7.02 -20.47
C GLN A 117 -44.86 -8.42 -19.87
N ASN A 118 -44.41 -8.56 -18.63
CA ASN A 118 -44.42 -9.84 -17.91
C ASN A 118 -45.84 -10.36 -17.70
N ASN A 119 -46.78 -9.49 -17.33
CA ASN A 119 -48.19 -9.85 -17.23
C ASN A 119 -48.76 -10.30 -18.58
N LEU A 120 -48.41 -9.61 -19.67
CA LEU A 120 -48.84 -9.99 -21.01
C LEU A 120 -48.25 -11.34 -21.45
N LEU A 121 -46.99 -11.61 -21.12
CA LEU A 121 -46.35 -12.89 -21.39
C LEU A 121 -47.07 -14.03 -20.64
N ALA A 122 -47.39 -13.82 -19.36
CA ALA A 122 -48.11 -14.80 -18.54
C ALA A 122 -49.49 -15.12 -19.13
N ILE A 123 -50.21 -14.11 -19.66
CA ILE A 123 -51.49 -14.31 -20.35
C ILE A 123 -51.32 -15.23 -21.57
N TYR A 124 -50.31 -14.98 -22.41
CA TYR A 124 -50.06 -15.83 -23.59
C TYR A 124 -49.56 -17.23 -23.23
N GLU A 125 -48.84 -17.39 -22.12
CA GLU A 125 -48.46 -18.71 -21.59
C GLU A 125 -49.68 -19.51 -21.17
N GLU A 126 -50.63 -18.89 -20.45
CA GLU A 126 -51.87 -19.57 -20.06
C GLU A 126 -52.76 -19.89 -21.27
N GLU A 127 -52.86 -18.99 -22.26
CA GLU A 127 -53.58 -19.26 -23.52
C GLU A 127 -53.00 -20.45 -24.27
N SER A 128 -51.66 -20.53 -24.36
CA SER A 128 -50.97 -21.70 -24.93
C SER A 128 -51.26 -22.98 -24.15
N ASN A 129 -51.25 -22.92 -22.80
CA ASN A 129 -51.52 -24.08 -21.94
C ASN A 129 -52.96 -24.60 -22.11
N MET A 130 -53.93 -23.69 -22.21
CA MET A 130 -55.33 -24.03 -22.46
C MET A 130 -55.51 -24.75 -23.81
N LEU A 131 -54.86 -24.27 -24.87
CA LEU A 131 -54.89 -24.93 -26.17
C LEU A 131 -54.24 -26.31 -26.16
N LEU A 132 -53.20 -26.53 -25.36
CA LEU A 132 -52.52 -27.83 -25.22
C LEU A 132 -53.36 -28.82 -24.39
N LYS A 133 -54.05 -28.37 -23.33
CA LYS A 133 -54.92 -29.22 -22.50
C LYS A 133 -56.16 -29.72 -23.24
N ASN A 134 -56.63 -28.99 -24.25
CA ASN A 134 -57.78 -29.37 -25.09
C ASN A 134 -57.47 -30.40 -26.19
N GLN A 135 -56.36 -31.16 -26.10
CA GLN A 135 -55.95 -32.17 -27.09
C GLN A 135 -56.74 -33.50 -27.05
N ASN A 136 -57.61 -33.72 -26.06
CA ASN A 136 -58.45 -34.92 -25.99
C ASN A 136 -59.67 -34.81 -26.91
N VAL A 137 -59.50 -35.07 -28.21
CA VAL A 137 -60.60 -35.11 -29.20
C VAL A 137 -61.14 -36.55 -29.42
N ALA A 138 -60.67 -37.54 -28.65
CA ALA A 138 -61.17 -38.91 -28.73
C ALA A 138 -62.33 -39.16 -27.76
N GLY A 139 -63.54 -38.70 -28.11
CA GLY A 139 -64.78 -39.28 -27.59
C GLY A 139 -65.00 -40.68 -28.18
N GLN A 140 -65.68 -41.58 -27.45
CA GLN A 140 -65.96 -42.99 -27.83
C GLN A 140 -66.82 -43.15 -29.11
N GLY A 141 -66.29 -42.77 -30.27
CA GLY A 141 -66.92 -42.93 -31.58
C GLY A 141 -65.90 -42.82 -32.72
N SER A 142 -66.21 -43.46 -33.86
CA SER A 142 -65.35 -43.51 -35.05
C SER A 142 -64.84 -42.11 -35.44
N LEU A 143 -63.52 -41.93 -35.41
CA LEU A 143 -62.85 -40.66 -35.65
C LEU A 143 -62.96 -40.28 -37.15
N ASP A 144 -63.62 -39.17 -37.45
CA ASP A 144 -63.60 -38.56 -38.79
C ASP A 144 -62.23 -37.90 -39.02
N LEU A 145 -61.40 -38.55 -39.84
CA LEU A 145 -60.05 -38.11 -40.21
C LEU A 145 -60.00 -36.66 -40.74
N ILE A 146 -61.06 -36.19 -41.40
CA ILE A 146 -61.12 -34.84 -41.95
C ILE A 146 -61.29 -33.81 -40.84
N LYS A 147 -62.17 -34.07 -39.86
CA LYS A 147 -62.41 -33.17 -38.72
C LYS A 147 -61.21 -33.12 -37.77
N LEU A 148 -60.54 -34.25 -37.55
CA LEU A 148 -59.31 -34.28 -36.76
C LEU A 148 -58.23 -33.43 -37.42
N ARG A 149 -58.04 -33.58 -38.74
CA ARG A 149 -57.07 -32.79 -39.49
C ARG A 149 -57.36 -31.29 -39.40
N GLN A 150 -58.62 -30.88 -39.57
CA GLN A 150 -59.02 -29.46 -39.45
C GLN A 150 -58.80 -28.90 -38.04
N ALA A 151 -59.08 -29.68 -36.99
CA ALA A 151 -58.83 -29.28 -35.61
C ALA A 151 -57.33 -29.12 -35.31
N LEU A 152 -56.49 -30.04 -35.79
CA LEU A 152 -55.04 -29.97 -35.67
C LEU A 152 -54.45 -28.78 -36.46
N GLU A 153 -54.94 -28.52 -37.67
CA GLU A 153 -54.54 -27.36 -38.47
C GLU A 153 -54.91 -26.03 -37.77
N PHE A 154 -56.12 -25.92 -37.22
CA PHE A 154 -56.55 -24.75 -36.44
C PHE A 154 -55.71 -24.54 -35.17
N GLN A 155 -55.49 -25.61 -34.39
CA GLN A 155 -54.68 -25.57 -33.18
C GLN A 155 -53.23 -25.17 -33.48
N THR A 156 -52.65 -25.72 -34.55
CA THR A 156 -51.29 -25.39 -35.01
C THR A 156 -51.19 -23.93 -35.40
N ALA A 157 -52.17 -23.40 -36.16
CA ALA A 157 -52.20 -22.00 -36.55
C ALA A 157 -52.29 -21.06 -35.33
N LYS A 158 -53.15 -21.38 -34.36
CA LYS A 158 -53.33 -20.57 -33.14
C LYS A 158 -52.11 -20.62 -32.21
N LEU A 159 -51.55 -21.80 -31.98
CA LEU A 159 -50.31 -21.94 -31.22
C LEU A 159 -49.15 -21.19 -31.89
N THR A 160 -49.06 -21.21 -33.23
CA THR A 160 -48.05 -20.45 -33.96
C THR A 160 -48.20 -18.95 -33.75
N GLU A 161 -49.44 -18.43 -33.79
CA GLU A 161 -49.74 -17.02 -33.53
C GLU A 161 -49.35 -16.61 -32.09
N ILE A 162 -49.73 -17.42 -31.10
CA ILE A 162 -49.41 -17.19 -29.68
C ILE A 162 -47.91 -17.24 -29.46
N LYS A 163 -47.20 -18.22 -30.03
CA LYS A 163 -45.73 -18.32 -29.93
C LYS A 163 -45.02 -17.11 -30.53
N LYS A 164 -45.51 -16.57 -31.65
CA LYS A 164 -44.99 -15.32 -32.23
C LYS A 164 -45.20 -14.13 -31.29
N LYS A 165 -46.38 -14.02 -30.68
CA LYS A 165 -46.69 -12.96 -29.69
C LYS A 165 -45.82 -13.09 -28.43
N GLN A 166 -45.66 -14.30 -27.90
CA GLN A 166 -44.74 -14.59 -26.78
C GLN A 166 -43.32 -14.15 -27.10
N GLN A 167 -42.82 -14.45 -28.30
CA GLN A 167 -41.46 -14.06 -28.69
C GLN A 167 -41.32 -12.54 -28.81
N ALA A 168 -42.31 -11.84 -29.36
CA ALA A 168 -42.29 -10.38 -29.45
C ALA A 168 -42.24 -9.73 -28.05
N VAL A 169 -43.09 -10.20 -27.13
CA VAL A 169 -43.11 -9.72 -25.74
C VAL A 169 -41.79 -10.03 -25.02
N LYS A 170 -41.20 -11.22 -25.20
CA LYS A 170 -39.88 -11.57 -24.65
C LYS A 170 -38.77 -10.66 -25.16
N ASN A 171 -38.81 -10.27 -26.44
CA ASN A 171 -37.86 -9.31 -27.00
C ASN A 171 -38.01 -7.94 -26.32
N GLU A 172 -39.24 -7.46 -26.10
CA GLU A 172 -39.49 -6.19 -25.40
C GLU A 172 -39.04 -6.23 -23.93
N ILE A 173 -39.32 -7.33 -23.22
CA ILE A 173 -38.82 -7.59 -21.86
C ILE A 173 -37.30 -7.48 -21.82
N THR A 174 -36.61 -8.05 -22.80
CA THR A 174 -35.13 -7.99 -22.90
C THR A 174 -34.64 -6.55 -23.03
N VAL A 175 -35.28 -5.76 -23.91
CA VAL A 175 -34.93 -4.34 -24.11
C VAL A 175 -35.17 -3.51 -22.84
N LEU A 176 -36.33 -3.67 -22.20
CA LEU A 176 -36.68 -2.95 -20.97
C LEU A 176 -35.76 -3.34 -19.80
N THR A 177 -35.38 -4.61 -19.71
CA THR A 177 -34.42 -5.09 -18.70
C THR A 177 -33.05 -4.44 -18.88
N ALA A 178 -32.55 -4.34 -20.12
CA ALA A 178 -31.29 -3.65 -20.41
C ALA A 178 -31.35 -2.15 -20.08
N GLN A 179 -32.48 -1.47 -20.34
CA GLN A 179 -32.68 -0.08 -19.97
C GLN A 179 -32.71 0.11 -18.44
N MET A 180 -33.38 -0.78 -17.71
CA MET A 180 -33.38 -0.77 -16.25
C MET A 180 -31.97 -0.97 -15.68
N GLN A 181 -31.20 -1.90 -16.22
CA GLN A 181 -29.80 -2.11 -15.83
C GLN A 181 -28.93 -0.86 -16.09
N LYS A 182 -29.15 -0.15 -17.20
CA LYS A 182 -28.47 1.13 -17.48
C LYS A 182 -28.76 2.17 -16.40
N TYR A 183 -30.02 2.34 -16.00
CA TYR A 183 -30.36 3.29 -14.93
C TYR A 183 -29.80 2.86 -13.58
N ASN A 184 -29.81 1.56 -13.25
CA ASN A 184 -29.15 1.05 -12.04
C ASN A 184 -27.64 1.38 -12.03
N LYS A 185 -26.95 1.22 -13.17
CA LYS A 185 -25.54 1.58 -13.30
C LYS A 185 -25.32 3.09 -13.09
N GLN A 186 -26.15 3.93 -13.70
CA GLN A 186 -26.05 5.39 -13.54
C GLN A 186 -26.33 5.85 -12.11
N ILE A 187 -27.27 5.21 -11.40
CA ILE A 187 -27.56 5.49 -9.99
C ILE A 187 -26.35 5.07 -9.14
N ALA A 188 -25.79 3.87 -9.36
CA ALA A 188 -24.60 3.39 -8.67
C ALA A 188 -23.38 4.28 -8.92
N GLU A 189 -23.19 4.80 -10.15
CA GLU A 189 -22.12 5.76 -10.48
C GLU A 189 -22.29 7.08 -9.71
N VAL A 190 -23.51 7.61 -9.60
CA VAL A 190 -23.78 8.86 -8.86
C VAL A 190 -23.66 8.65 -7.34
N GLN A 191 -24.03 7.47 -6.83
CA GLN A 191 -23.92 7.10 -5.40
C GLN A 191 -22.48 6.73 -5.00
N GLY A 192 -21.71 6.13 -5.91
CA GLY A 192 -20.30 5.75 -5.69
C GLY A 192 -19.32 6.91 -5.83
N ALA A 193 -19.71 8.03 -6.46
CA ALA A 193 -18.91 9.24 -6.49
C ALA A 193 -18.78 9.85 -5.09
N ASN A 194 -17.59 9.68 -4.48
CA ASN A 194 -17.16 10.09 -3.13
C ASN A 194 -18.14 10.99 -2.36
N ASN A 195 -18.65 10.45 -1.25
CA ASN A 195 -19.72 10.98 -0.41
C ASN A 195 -19.27 12.09 0.56
N LYS A 196 -18.13 12.75 0.29
CA LYS A 196 -17.53 13.71 1.20
C LYS A 196 -17.99 15.13 0.85
N ALA A 197 -18.38 15.90 1.87
CA ALA A 197 -18.53 17.35 1.76
C ALA A 197 -17.24 17.96 1.21
N THR A 198 -17.30 19.03 0.42
CA THR A 198 -16.09 19.78 0.07
C THR A 198 -15.75 20.76 1.18
N SER A 199 -14.50 21.19 1.29
CA SER A 199 -14.15 22.27 2.23
C SER A 199 -14.19 23.63 1.52
N ASN A 200 -14.61 24.66 2.25
CA ASN A 200 -14.44 26.05 1.86
C ASN A 200 -13.52 26.76 2.87
N ILE A 201 -12.70 27.69 2.37
CA ILE A 201 -11.94 28.64 3.19
C ILE A 201 -12.47 30.04 2.92
N LEU A 202 -12.97 30.69 3.96
CA LEU A 202 -13.54 32.04 3.91
C LEU A 202 -12.51 33.03 4.42
N VAL A 203 -12.06 33.92 3.54
CA VAL A 203 -11.07 34.94 3.87
C VAL A 203 -11.73 36.30 3.82
N THR A 204 -11.91 36.92 4.99
CA THR A 204 -12.41 38.29 5.08
C THR A 204 -11.25 39.26 4.93
N VAL A 205 -11.34 40.15 3.95
CA VAL A 205 -10.33 41.16 3.64
C VAL A 205 -10.93 42.56 3.71
N SER A 206 -10.09 43.56 3.97
CA SER A 206 -10.46 44.98 3.91
C SER A 206 -9.44 45.77 3.10
N SER A 207 -9.92 46.52 2.11
CA SER A 207 -9.10 47.36 1.24
C SER A 207 -9.63 48.78 1.15
N LYS A 208 -8.73 49.77 1.00
CA LYS A 208 -9.13 51.18 0.80
C LYS A 208 -9.61 51.47 -0.62
N SER A 209 -9.13 50.69 -1.60
CA SER A 209 -9.46 50.81 -3.02
C SER A 209 -9.55 49.43 -3.66
N ALA A 210 -10.15 49.33 -4.84
CA ALA A 210 -10.14 48.06 -5.57
C ALA A 210 -8.69 47.64 -5.91
N VAL A 211 -8.33 46.37 -5.65
CA VAL A 211 -6.97 45.85 -5.86
C VAL A 211 -7.01 44.41 -6.36
N GLN A 212 -6.17 44.10 -7.35
CA GLN A 212 -5.95 42.72 -7.80
C GLN A 212 -4.82 42.11 -6.99
N SER A 213 -5.04 40.90 -6.44
CA SER A 213 -4.01 40.18 -5.69
C SER A 213 -3.98 38.70 -6.06
N VAL A 214 -2.84 38.05 -5.81
CA VAL A 214 -2.68 36.60 -5.88
C VAL A 214 -2.67 36.04 -4.46
N PHE A 215 -3.65 35.19 -4.16
CA PHE A 215 -3.74 34.44 -2.92
C PHE A 215 -3.06 33.08 -3.06
N MET A 216 -2.29 32.72 -2.04
CA MET A 216 -1.70 31.41 -1.83
C MET A 216 -2.32 30.79 -0.58
N LEU A 217 -2.99 29.65 -0.75
CA LEU A 217 -3.53 28.84 0.32
C LEU A 217 -2.56 27.69 0.59
N TYR A 218 -2.21 27.49 1.84
CA TYR A 218 -1.44 26.34 2.32
C TYR A 218 -2.29 25.58 3.31
N TYR A 219 -2.36 24.27 3.17
CA TYR A 219 -3.01 23.40 4.14
C TYR A 219 -2.45 21.99 4.02
N VAL A 220 -2.46 21.26 5.13
CA VAL A 220 -2.13 19.85 5.21
C VAL A 220 -3.41 19.04 5.00
N VAL A 221 -3.32 18.00 4.17
CA VAL A 221 -4.36 16.99 3.98
C VAL A 221 -3.90 15.65 4.51
N ASN A 222 -4.84 14.92 5.11
CA ASN A 222 -4.64 13.53 5.49
C ASN A 222 -4.84 12.61 4.28
N ASN A 223 -4.58 11.31 4.45
CA ASN A 223 -4.75 10.28 3.40
C ASN A 223 -3.89 10.51 2.15
N ALA A 224 -2.73 11.12 2.32
CA ALA A 224 -1.65 11.16 1.33
C ALA A 224 -0.37 10.69 2.00
N ALA A 225 0.44 9.91 1.32
CA ALA A 225 1.66 9.36 1.89
C ALA A 225 2.68 9.03 0.81
N TRP A 226 3.95 8.96 1.22
CA TRP A 226 4.96 8.30 0.43
C TRP A 226 5.87 7.42 1.31
N TYR A 227 6.50 6.43 0.68
CA TYR A 227 7.56 5.64 1.33
C TYR A 227 8.66 5.25 0.33
N PRO A 228 9.90 5.11 0.80
CA PRO A 228 11.06 4.77 -0.04
C PRO A 228 11.04 3.31 -0.50
N THR A 229 11.45 3.07 -1.75
CA THR A 229 11.74 1.75 -2.30
C THR A 229 12.93 1.80 -3.23
N TYR A 230 13.61 0.68 -3.38
CA TYR A 230 14.84 0.58 -4.17
C TYR A 230 14.75 -0.54 -5.17
N ASP A 231 15.34 -0.33 -6.35
CA ASP A 231 15.79 -1.43 -7.20
C ASP A 231 17.30 -1.45 -7.19
N ILE A 232 17.89 -2.57 -6.78
CA ILE A 232 19.32 -2.77 -6.72
C ILE A 232 19.71 -3.78 -7.78
N ARG A 233 20.58 -3.38 -8.72
CA ARG A 233 20.95 -4.19 -9.87
C ARG A 233 22.46 -4.34 -9.96
N ALA A 234 22.93 -5.59 -9.92
CA ALA A 234 24.31 -5.95 -10.22
C ALA A 234 24.37 -6.70 -11.56
N LYS A 235 25.16 -6.19 -12.51
CA LYS A 235 25.29 -6.84 -13.84
C LYS A 235 26.15 -8.09 -13.75
N ASN A 236 27.23 -8.05 -12.98
CA ASN A 236 28.13 -9.17 -12.67
C ASN A 236 29.00 -8.79 -11.46
N VAL A 237 29.87 -9.72 -11.01
CA VAL A 237 30.75 -9.54 -9.85
C VAL A 237 31.92 -8.56 -10.05
N ASN A 238 32.08 -7.97 -11.24
CA ASN A 238 33.12 -7.00 -11.56
C ASN A 238 32.55 -5.61 -11.88
N SER A 239 31.22 -5.45 -11.86
CA SER A 239 30.55 -4.19 -12.14
C SER A 239 30.08 -3.51 -10.87
N PRO A 240 29.99 -2.17 -10.84
CA PRO A 240 29.27 -1.45 -9.80
C PRO A 240 27.84 -1.97 -9.65
N VAL A 241 27.30 -1.81 -8.45
CA VAL A 241 25.88 -2.02 -8.15
C VAL A 241 25.14 -0.73 -8.44
N ASN A 242 24.16 -0.80 -9.33
CA ASN A 242 23.24 0.30 -9.56
C ASN A 242 22.14 0.27 -8.50
N ILE A 243 21.91 1.38 -7.81
CA ILE A 243 20.81 1.57 -6.86
C ILE A 243 19.91 2.67 -7.40
N THR A 244 18.70 2.29 -7.81
CA THR A 244 17.64 3.23 -8.19
C THR A 244 16.72 3.46 -7.00
N TYR A 245 16.76 4.67 -6.46
CA TYR A 245 15.94 5.14 -5.36
C TYR A 245 14.61 5.72 -5.88
N LYS A 246 13.50 5.17 -5.39
CA LYS A 246 12.14 5.52 -5.79
C LYS A 246 11.27 5.82 -4.58
N ALA A 247 10.25 6.63 -4.76
CA ALA A 247 9.13 6.78 -3.82
C ALA A 247 7.88 6.12 -4.38
N ASN A 248 7.19 5.34 -3.54
CA ASN A 248 5.79 5.02 -3.79
C ASN A 248 4.95 6.13 -3.18
N VAL A 249 4.18 6.81 -4.01
CA VAL A 249 3.32 7.92 -3.64
C VAL A 249 1.87 7.48 -3.80
N SER A 250 1.03 7.77 -2.83
CA SER A 250 -0.42 7.52 -2.91
C SER A 250 -1.19 8.66 -2.27
N GLN A 251 -2.36 8.98 -2.82
CA GLN A 251 -3.28 9.93 -2.20
C GLN A 251 -4.73 9.50 -2.41
N GLN A 252 -5.56 9.79 -1.41
CA GLN A 252 -7.00 9.65 -1.40
C GLN A 252 -7.58 10.78 -0.54
N CYS A 253 -7.07 11.99 -0.75
CA CYS A 253 -7.39 13.15 0.07
C CYS A 253 -8.60 13.94 -0.44
N GLY A 254 -9.24 13.49 -1.53
CA GLY A 254 -10.45 14.13 -2.07
C GLY A 254 -10.19 15.44 -2.83
N GLU A 255 -8.97 15.67 -3.32
CA GLU A 255 -8.66 16.77 -4.26
C GLU A 255 -9.19 16.52 -5.69
N GLU A 256 -9.89 15.40 -5.92
CA GLU A 256 -10.37 14.94 -7.24
C GLU A 256 -11.57 15.73 -7.79
N TRP A 257 -12.19 16.56 -6.94
CA TRP A 257 -13.45 17.23 -7.27
C TRP A 257 -13.29 18.18 -8.47
N LYS A 258 -14.16 18.03 -9.48
CA LYS A 258 -14.15 18.78 -10.77
C LYS A 258 -12.87 18.63 -11.63
N GLY A 259 -12.12 17.55 -11.47
CA GLY A 259 -10.95 17.26 -12.32
C GLY A 259 -9.70 18.07 -11.95
N GLU A 260 -9.66 18.60 -10.73
CA GLU A 260 -8.50 19.25 -10.12
C GLU A 260 -7.64 18.29 -9.29
N GLU A 261 -7.51 17.05 -9.77
CA GLU A 261 -6.49 16.10 -9.30
C GLU A 261 -5.13 16.78 -9.28
N TRP A 262 -4.18 16.24 -8.50
CA TRP A 262 -2.77 16.66 -8.60
C TRP A 262 -2.26 16.35 -9.99
N LYS A 263 -2.50 17.24 -10.96
CA LYS A 263 -2.27 17.06 -12.38
C LYS A 263 -1.20 18.03 -12.81
N ASN A 264 -0.05 17.49 -13.21
CA ASN A 264 1.15 18.25 -13.56
C ASN A 264 1.55 19.26 -12.47
N VAL A 265 1.56 18.82 -11.20
CA VAL A 265 1.94 19.66 -10.06
C VAL A 265 3.44 19.55 -9.78
N LYS A 266 4.04 20.62 -9.23
CA LYS A 266 5.40 20.54 -8.70
C LYS A 266 5.39 19.69 -7.43
N LEU A 267 6.14 18.59 -7.45
CA LEU A 267 6.16 17.61 -6.37
C LEU A 267 7.44 17.75 -5.54
N THR A 268 7.28 17.80 -4.22
CA THR A 268 8.37 17.68 -3.25
C THR A 268 8.08 16.50 -2.33
N LEU A 269 9.05 15.61 -2.11
CA LEU A 269 8.93 14.52 -1.14
C LEU A 269 9.72 14.90 0.11
N SER A 270 9.12 14.82 1.29
CA SER A 270 9.74 15.22 2.55
C SER A 270 9.70 14.07 3.56
N THR A 271 10.83 13.86 4.25
CA THR A 271 10.91 12.94 5.39
C THR A 271 10.37 13.54 6.68
N GLY A 272 10.02 14.83 6.66
CA GLY A 272 9.38 15.50 7.78
C GLY A 272 8.00 14.93 8.07
N ASN A 273 7.54 15.12 9.30
CA ASN A 273 6.18 14.79 9.67
C ASN A 273 5.55 15.95 10.45
N PRO A 274 4.74 16.80 9.80
CA PRO A 274 4.13 17.96 10.44
C PRO A 274 3.05 17.59 11.47
N THR A 275 2.60 16.33 11.50
CA THR A 275 1.56 15.85 12.41
C THR A 275 2.11 15.26 13.71
N ILE A 276 3.43 15.15 13.88
CA ILE A 276 4.06 14.73 15.14
C ILE A 276 4.19 15.93 16.08
N SER A 277 3.75 15.78 17.33
CA SER A 277 3.91 16.81 18.37
C SER A 277 5.38 17.20 18.54
N GLY A 278 5.66 18.51 18.46
CA GLY A 278 6.99 19.08 18.71
C GLY A 278 7.42 19.10 20.19
N SER A 279 6.63 18.50 21.08
CA SER A 279 6.95 18.42 22.51
C SER A 279 8.15 17.49 22.75
N LYS A 280 9.27 18.05 23.22
CA LYS A 280 10.44 17.27 23.64
C LYS A 280 10.07 16.36 24.83
N PRO A 281 10.46 15.07 24.85
CA PRO A 281 10.28 14.23 26.03
C PRO A 281 11.12 14.76 27.20
N GLU A 282 10.59 14.60 28.42
CA GLU A 282 11.29 14.92 29.66
C GLU A 282 11.78 13.65 30.34
N LEU A 283 13.07 13.63 30.69
CA LEU A 283 13.68 12.53 31.42
C LEU A 283 13.43 12.74 32.92
N ASN A 284 12.53 11.94 33.49
CA ASN A 284 12.27 11.95 34.92
C ASN A 284 13.37 11.20 35.70
N PRO A 285 13.73 11.63 36.93
CA PRO A 285 14.70 10.92 37.75
C PRO A 285 14.30 9.46 38.00
N PHE A 286 15.27 8.55 37.85
CA PHE A 286 15.09 7.11 38.07
C PHE A 286 15.44 6.75 39.52
N TYR A 287 14.41 6.56 40.36
CA TYR A 287 14.58 6.14 41.75
C TYR A 287 14.46 4.61 41.89
N LEU A 288 15.49 3.96 42.43
CA LEU A 288 15.49 2.54 42.76
C LEU A 288 14.97 2.33 44.20
N ASN A 289 13.77 1.75 44.34
CA ASN A 289 13.19 1.36 45.64
C ASN A 289 12.93 -0.15 45.70
N PRO A 290 13.28 -0.84 46.80
CA PRO A 290 12.94 -2.26 46.99
C PRO A 290 11.43 -2.48 46.96
N GLY A 291 10.96 -3.46 46.18
CA GLY A 291 9.53 -3.80 46.07
C GLY A 291 8.75 -3.10 44.95
N MET A 292 9.39 -2.21 44.19
CA MET A 292 8.79 -1.63 42.98
C MET A 292 9.21 -2.42 41.73
N TYR A 293 8.24 -3.09 41.11
CA TYR A 293 8.37 -3.64 39.78
C TYR A 293 8.11 -2.55 38.76
N TYR A 294 9.15 -2.06 38.10
CA TYR A 294 8.98 -1.25 36.90
C TYR A 294 8.80 -2.19 35.72
N ALA A 295 7.67 -2.07 35.00
CA ALA A 295 7.51 -2.71 33.71
C ALA A 295 8.63 -2.21 32.79
N SER A 296 9.56 -3.08 32.40
CA SER A 296 10.58 -2.70 31.44
C SER A 296 9.87 -2.39 30.12
N THR A 297 9.94 -1.15 29.66
CA THR A 297 9.68 -0.79 28.25
C THR A 297 10.86 -1.27 27.42
N GLY A 298 11.07 -2.58 27.37
CA GLY A 298 12.00 -3.17 26.41
C GLY A 298 11.51 -2.84 25.00
N SER A 299 12.41 -2.41 24.12
CA SER A 299 12.09 -2.22 22.71
C SER A 299 11.54 -3.53 22.15
N ILE A 300 10.25 -3.57 21.85
CA ILE A 300 9.61 -4.72 21.22
C ILE A 300 10.12 -4.74 19.78
N THR A 301 11.06 -5.64 19.47
CA THR A 301 11.65 -5.79 18.13
C THR A 301 10.88 -6.76 17.23
N ARG A 302 9.85 -7.41 17.78
CA ARG A 302 8.93 -8.31 17.07
C ARG A 302 7.59 -8.37 17.79
N VAL A 303 6.52 -8.18 17.03
CA VAL A 303 5.15 -8.42 17.49
C VAL A 303 4.60 -9.63 16.78
N THR A 304 4.01 -10.53 17.55
CA THR A 304 3.18 -11.63 17.05
C THR A 304 1.74 -11.41 17.48
N GLY A 305 0.81 -12.10 16.86
CA GLY A 305 -0.59 -11.96 17.26
C GLY A 305 -1.54 -12.71 16.37
N LYS A 306 -2.83 -12.45 16.58
CA LYS A 306 -3.93 -13.00 15.79
C LYS A 306 -4.93 -11.91 15.43
N VAL A 307 -5.49 -11.97 14.23
CA VAL A 307 -6.56 -11.08 13.79
C VAL A 307 -7.88 -11.84 13.70
N VAL A 308 -8.93 -11.25 14.25
CA VAL A 308 -10.29 -11.80 14.27
C VAL A 308 -11.33 -10.74 13.86
N ASP A 309 -12.53 -11.17 13.51
CA ASP A 309 -13.68 -10.27 13.30
C ASP A 309 -14.48 -10.04 14.59
N ASN A 310 -15.61 -9.33 14.47
CA ASN A 310 -16.52 -9.03 15.58
C ASN A 310 -17.28 -10.27 16.11
N ALA A 311 -17.36 -11.35 15.34
CA ALA A 311 -17.92 -12.64 15.76
C ALA A 311 -16.86 -13.54 16.44
N GLY A 312 -15.58 -13.16 16.37
CA GLY A 312 -14.45 -13.91 16.91
C GLY A 312 -13.86 -14.91 15.92
N GLU A 313 -14.32 -14.92 14.67
CA GLU A 313 -13.77 -15.76 13.61
C GLU A 313 -12.41 -15.22 13.15
N VAL A 314 -11.51 -16.13 12.77
CA VAL A 314 -10.14 -15.77 12.39
C VAL A 314 -10.10 -15.19 10.98
N LEU A 315 -9.32 -14.12 10.79
CA LEU A 315 -9.19 -13.45 9.50
C LEU A 315 -7.85 -13.76 8.83
N PRO A 316 -7.80 -14.65 7.82
CA PRO A 316 -6.60 -14.88 7.01
C PRO A 316 -6.41 -13.78 5.95
N GLY A 317 -5.16 -13.46 5.59
CA GLY A 317 -4.86 -12.48 4.54
C GLY A 317 -4.99 -11.00 4.93
N VAL A 318 -5.19 -10.68 6.22
CA VAL A 318 -5.15 -9.31 6.73
C VAL A 318 -3.75 -8.75 6.55
N THR A 319 -3.63 -7.56 5.96
CA THR A 319 -2.35 -6.86 5.82
C THR A 319 -2.07 -6.04 7.08
N ILE A 320 -0.94 -6.32 7.74
CA ILE A 320 -0.46 -5.59 8.92
C ILE A 320 0.81 -4.84 8.53
N ARG A 321 0.86 -3.53 8.74
CA ARG A 321 2.04 -2.69 8.48
C ARG A 321 2.45 -1.91 9.71
N VAL A 322 3.73 -1.64 9.87
CA VAL A 322 4.24 -0.67 10.84
C VAL A 322 4.06 0.72 10.24
N LYS A 323 3.33 1.59 10.94
CA LYS A 323 2.93 2.92 10.47
C LYS A 323 4.16 3.74 10.04
N GLY A 324 4.09 4.33 8.84
CA GLY A 324 5.18 5.12 8.27
C GLY A 324 6.34 4.31 7.67
N THR A 325 6.22 2.97 7.58
CA THR A 325 7.21 2.10 6.93
C THR A 325 6.52 1.13 5.97
N SER A 326 7.31 0.45 5.13
CA SER A 326 6.83 -0.71 4.35
C SER A 326 6.90 -2.03 5.13
N ILE A 327 7.42 -2.01 6.37
CA ILE A 327 7.57 -3.21 7.19
C ILE A 327 6.20 -3.73 7.55
N GLY A 328 5.90 -4.95 7.13
CA GLY A 328 4.59 -5.53 7.33
C GLY A 328 4.58 -7.02 7.11
N THR A 329 3.45 -7.62 7.37
CA THR A 329 3.20 -9.05 7.23
C THR A 329 1.74 -9.25 6.87
N VAL A 330 1.37 -10.48 6.53
CA VAL A 330 -0.02 -10.87 6.31
C VAL A 330 -0.39 -11.98 7.28
N THR A 331 -1.66 -12.06 7.69
CA THR A 331 -2.11 -13.18 8.51
C THR A 331 -2.14 -14.49 7.73
N ASP A 332 -1.74 -15.58 8.39
CA ASP A 332 -1.82 -16.95 7.88
C ASP A 332 -3.28 -17.47 7.86
N ALA A 333 -3.48 -18.70 7.38
CA ALA A 333 -4.79 -19.37 7.32
C ALA A 333 -5.49 -19.53 8.68
N LYS A 334 -4.78 -19.35 9.79
CA LYS A 334 -5.29 -19.42 11.17
C LYS A 334 -5.42 -18.03 11.80
N GLY A 335 -5.25 -16.96 11.01
CA GLY A 335 -5.30 -15.57 11.43
C GLY A 335 -4.06 -15.07 12.17
N ASN A 336 -2.98 -15.85 12.27
CA ASN A 336 -1.79 -15.45 13.03
C ASN A 336 -0.86 -14.58 12.17
N TYR A 337 -0.13 -13.67 12.82
CA TYR A 337 0.88 -12.85 12.18
C TYR A 337 2.14 -12.72 13.04
N SER A 338 3.24 -12.37 12.38
CA SER A 338 4.52 -12.01 13.02
C SER A 338 5.18 -10.91 12.19
N VAL A 339 5.47 -9.77 12.82
CA VAL A 339 6.07 -8.59 12.19
C VAL A 339 7.28 -8.12 13.00
N GLN A 340 8.39 -7.90 12.31
CA GLN A 340 9.60 -7.32 12.89
C GLN A 340 9.39 -5.81 13.06
N LEU A 341 9.90 -5.21 14.13
CA LEU A 341 9.73 -3.78 14.41
C LEU A 341 11.07 -3.06 14.49
N PRO A 342 11.17 -1.83 13.96
CA PRO A 342 12.26 -0.91 14.28
C PRO A 342 12.29 -0.57 15.78
N ALA A 343 13.45 -0.17 16.31
CA ALA A 343 13.56 0.27 17.69
C ALA A 343 12.69 1.51 17.98
N GLY A 344 12.07 1.57 19.16
CA GLY A 344 11.21 2.68 19.60
C GLY A 344 9.72 2.35 19.65
N PRO A 345 8.86 3.32 20.01
CA PRO A 345 7.40 3.16 20.03
C PRO A 345 6.87 3.02 18.59
N GLN A 346 6.10 1.96 18.34
CA GLN A 346 5.55 1.64 17.02
C GLN A 346 4.03 1.54 17.06
N THR A 347 3.40 1.79 15.91
CA THR A 347 1.97 1.57 15.69
C THR A 347 1.78 0.64 14.51
N LEU A 348 0.94 -0.38 14.66
CA LEU A 348 0.52 -1.26 13.58
C LEU A 348 -0.73 -0.71 12.91
N VAL A 349 -0.79 -0.75 11.59
CA VAL A 349 -1.96 -0.45 10.77
C VAL A 349 -2.40 -1.74 10.13
N LEU A 350 -3.62 -2.18 10.45
CA LEU A 350 -4.23 -3.40 9.92
C LEU A 350 -5.30 -3.02 8.91
N SER A 351 -5.25 -3.65 7.74
CA SER A 351 -6.17 -3.42 6.63
C SER A 351 -6.57 -4.76 6.01
N TYR A 352 -7.86 -4.90 5.71
CA TYR A 352 -8.39 -6.09 5.07
C TYR A 352 -9.60 -5.71 4.22
N VAL A 353 -9.74 -6.39 3.09
CA VAL A 353 -10.82 -6.18 2.11
C VAL A 353 -12.15 -6.48 2.82
N GLY A 354 -13.02 -5.48 2.92
CA GLY A 354 -14.33 -5.59 3.56
C GLY A 354 -14.36 -5.14 5.02
N PHE A 355 -13.26 -4.61 5.54
CA PHE A 355 -13.12 -4.22 6.95
C PHE A 355 -12.60 -2.79 7.11
N GLU A 356 -12.91 -2.16 8.23
CA GLU A 356 -12.35 -0.87 8.61
C GLU A 356 -10.85 -1.00 8.91
N THR A 357 -10.07 -0.03 8.44
CA THR A 357 -8.64 0.03 8.78
C THR A 357 -8.48 0.37 10.27
N LYS A 358 -7.63 -0.37 10.98
CA LYS A 358 -7.42 -0.20 12.42
C LYS A 358 -5.97 0.05 12.76
N GLU A 359 -5.73 1.08 13.57
CA GLU A 359 -4.42 1.36 14.14
C GLU A 359 -4.31 0.79 15.57
N VAL A 360 -3.19 0.16 15.89
CA VAL A 360 -2.93 -0.45 17.19
C VAL A 360 -1.53 -0.09 17.66
N GLN A 361 -1.43 0.62 18.78
CA GLN A 361 -0.15 0.93 19.40
C GLN A 361 0.51 -0.34 19.94
N VAL A 362 1.81 -0.49 19.71
CA VAL A 362 2.57 -1.64 20.21
C VAL A 362 3.01 -1.38 21.64
N ASP A 363 2.32 -2.03 22.59
CA ASP A 363 2.62 -1.99 24.03
C ASP A 363 3.08 -3.35 24.58
N ARG A 364 2.90 -4.44 23.82
CA ARG A 364 3.28 -5.82 24.18
C ARG A 364 3.67 -6.65 22.95
N PRO A 365 4.52 -7.69 23.10
CA PRO A 365 4.98 -8.52 21.99
C PRO A 365 3.92 -9.45 21.39
N ASN A 366 2.78 -9.66 22.06
CA ASN A 366 1.65 -10.44 21.53
C ASN A 366 0.36 -9.62 21.55
N ILE A 367 -0.22 -9.33 20.39
CA ILE A 367 -1.40 -8.47 20.25
C ILE A 367 -2.47 -9.18 19.41
N VAL A 368 -3.63 -9.45 20.03
CA VAL A 368 -4.83 -9.89 19.30
C VAL A 368 -5.61 -8.66 18.86
N VAL A 369 -5.92 -8.58 17.58
CA VAL A 369 -6.63 -7.43 16.99
C VAL A 369 -7.96 -7.87 16.42
N MET A 370 -9.03 -7.21 16.84
CA MET A 370 -10.36 -7.37 16.25
C MET A 370 -10.59 -6.30 15.18
N LEU A 371 -10.94 -6.69 13.96
CA LEU A 371 -11.38 -5.81 12.87
C LEU A 371 -12.91 -5.81 12.78
N LYS A 372 -13.47 -4.65 12.42
CA LYS A 372 -14.90 -4.49 12.18
C LYS A 372 -15.17 -4.48 10.69
N GLU A 373 -16.24 -5.14 10.27
CA GLU A 373 -16.68 -5.11 8.87
C GLU A 373 -17.04 -3.68 8.46
N SER A 374 -16.62 -3.30 7.25
CA SER A 374 -16.95 -2.03 6.63
C SER A 374 -18.17 -2.24 5.73
N ALA A 375 -19.16 -1.35 5.81
CA ALA A 375 -20.36 -1.41 4.97
C ALA A 375 -20.11 -1.01 3.49
N GLN A 376 -18.87 -0.78 3.08
CA GLN A 376 -18.50 -0.40 1.70
C GLN A 376 -17.99 -1.60 0.90
N HIS A 377 -18.63 -1.86 -0.25
CA HIS A 377 -18.25 -2.88 -1.23
C HIS A 377 -16.87 -2.57 -1.84
N LEU A 378 -16.09 -3.60 -2.18
CA LEU A 378 -14.79 -3.45 -2.83
C LEU A 378 -14.86 -3.81 -4.30
N ASP A 379 -14.32 -2.92 -5.12
CA ASP A 379 -13.91 -3.24 -6.47
C ASP A 379 -12.66 -4.13 -6.43
N GLU A 380 -12.75 -5.27 -7.12
CA GLU A 380 -11.69 -6.25 -7.27
C GLU A 380 -10.53 -5.68 -8.10
N VAL A 381 -9.33 -5.61 -7.51
CA VAL A 381 -8.11 -5.20 -8.21
C VAL A 381 -7.49 -6.42 -8.87
N VAL A 382 -7.55 -6.47 -10.20
CA VAL A 382 -6.72 -7.37 -10.99
C VAL A 382 -5.27 -6.89 -10.90
N VAL A 383 -4.42 -7.69 -10.27
CA VAL A 383 -2.97 -7.55 -10.38
C VAL A 383 -2.58 -7.92 -11.80
N VAL A 384 -1.99 -6.97 -12.53
CA VAL A 384 -1.31 -7.24 -13.80
C VAL A 384 -0.04 -8.02 -13.46
N GLY A 385 -0.12 -9.34 -13.49
CA GLY A 385 1.07 -10.17 -13.62
C GLY A 385 1.63 -9.95 -15.03
N TYR A 386 2.83 -9.41 -15.14
CA TYR A 386 3.66 -9.66 -16.32
C TYR A 386 4.10 -11.12 -16.30
N GLY A 387 3.17 -12.02 -16.59
CA GLY A 387 3.44 -13.34 -17.12
C GLY A 387 3.45 -13.22 -18.63
N ALA A 388 4.54 -13.59 -19.28
CA ALA A 388 4.58 -13.77 -20.72
C ALA A 388 3.46 -14.76 -21.12
N THR A 389 2.39 -14.26 -21.72
CA THR A 389 1.38 -15.12 -22.35
C THR A 389 1.80 -15.36 -23.80
N ASP A 390 2.50 -16.46 -24.02
CA ASP A 390 2.46 -17.14 -25.31
C ASP A 390 1.04 -17.64 -25.53
N LYS A 391 0.26 -16.93 -26.34
CA LYS A 391 -0.81 -17.54 -27.13
C LYS A 391 -0.80 -17.00 -28.54
N VAL A 392 -0.33 -17.90 -29.41
CA VAL A 392 -0.61 -18.06 -30.82
C VAL A 392 -1.98 -17.47 -31.19
N GLU A 393 -1.98 -16.46 -32.04
CA GLU A 393 -3.00 -16.34 -33.07
C GLU A 393 -2.34 -16.11 -34.44
N ASP A 394 -2.91 -16.84 -35.37
CA ASP A 394 -2.44 -17.17 -36.69
C ASP A 394 -2.50 -15.94 -37.62
N ARG A 395 -1.39 -15.71 -38.33
CA ARG A 395 -1.30 -15.14 -39.67
C ARG A 395 -2.18 -13.93 -39.99
N LEU A 396 -1.54 -12.76 -40.11
CA LEU A 396 -1.60 -11.94 -41.34
C LEU A 396 -0.30 -11.14 -41.49
N ALA A 397 0.28 -11.24 -42.67
CA ALA A 397 1.59 -10.69 -43.03
C ALA A 397 1.56 -9.16 -43.16
N GLY A 398 2.55 -8.50 -42.57
CA GLY A 398 2.79 -7.08 -42.79
C GLY A 398 4.11 -6.65 -42.18
N LYS A 399 5.20 -6.71 -42.97
CA LYS A 399 6.49 -6.10 -42.61
C LYS A 399 6.28 -4.60 -42.37
N VAL A 400 6.57 -4.13 -41.16
CA VAL A 400 6.91 -2.73 -40.89
C VAL A 400 8.09 -2.70 -39.93
N ALA A 401 9.03 -1.81 -40.24
CA ALA A 401 10.38 -1.73 -39.69
C ALA A 401 10.39 -1.61 -38.16
N GLY A 402 11.33 -2.32 -37.53
CA GLY A 402 11.54 -2.29 -36.09
C GLY A 402 11.85 -0.88 -35.59
N VAL A 403 10.92 -0.34 -34.80
CA VAL A 403 11.22 0.73 -33.86
C VAL A 403 11.68 0.03 -32.58
N ALA A 404 12.99 0.05 -32.34
CA ALA A 404 13.53 -0.27 -31.03
C ALA A 404 13.02 0.79 -30.06
N ILE A 405 12.09 0.42 -29.17
CA ILE A 405 11.77 1.25 -28.00
C ILE A 405 12.98 1.13 -27.06
N GLN A 406 13.97 1.99 -27.25
CA GLN A 406 14.87 2.33 -26.17
C GLN A 406 14.04 3.08 -25.13
N GLN A 407 13.76 2.42 -24.00
CA GLN A 407 13.45 3.13 -22.77
C GLN A 407 14.70 3.91 -22.35
N GLN A 408 14.88 5.09 -22.93
CA GLN A 408 15.65 6.14 -22.29
C GLN A 408 14.79 6.65 -21.13
N THR A 409 14.99 6.08 -19.94
CA THR A 409 14.67 6.79 -18.71
C THR A 409 15.60 8.00 -18.68
N ILE A 410 15.08 9.16 -19.09
CA ILE A 410 15.76 10.43 -18.85
C ILE A 410 15.83 10.54 -17.32
N PRO A 411 17.03 10.55 -16.71
CA PRO A 411 17.14 10.70 -15.26
C PRO A 411 16.41 11.99 -14.89
N VAL A 412 15.39 11.88 -14.05
CA VAL A 412 14.67 13.04 -13.56
C VAL A 412 15.67 13.78 -12.68
N ALA A 413 16.03 15.02 -13.05
CA ALA A 413 16.84 15.84 -12.18
C ALA A 413 16.05 16.03 -10.88
N VAL A 414 16.64 15.67 -9.74
CA VAL A 414 16.05 15.90 -8.42
C VAL A 414 17.00 16.81 -7.66
N THR A 415 16.48 17.90 -7.11
CA THR A 415 17.26 18.77 -6.23
C THR A 415 17.02 18.32 -4.80
N LYS A 416 18.06 17.84 -4.14
CA LYS A 416 18.02 17.44 -2.73
C LYS A 416 18.34 18.65 -1.85
N GLN A 417 17.52 18.89 -0.83
CA GLN A 417 17.76 19.90 0.19
C GLN A 417 17.76 19.24 1.58
N GLU A 418 18.87 19.32 2.28
CA GLU A 418 18.95 18.88 3.68
C GLU A 418 18.68 20.08 4.59
N GLN A 419 17.64 19.96 5.40
CA GLN A 419 17.33 20.92 6.46
C GLN A 419 17.73 20.33 7.82
N GLN A 420 17.62 21.12 8.89
CA GLN A 420 18.03 20.70 10.23
C GLN A 420 17.25 19.49 10.77
N THR A 421 16.00 19.28 10.33
CA THR A 421 15.09 18.27 10.88
C THR A 421 14.47 17.35 9.85
N ASN A 422 14.72 17.59 8.55
CA ASN A 422 14.15 16.78 7.46
C ASN A 422 15.04 16.84 6.20
N ILE A 423 14.72 15.96 5.25
CA ILE A 423 15.29 15.94 3.90
C ILE A 423 14.13 16.15 2.93
N GLU A 424 14.32 17.06 1.98
CA GLU A 424 13.38 17.32 0.89
C GLU A 424 13.99 16.95 -0.47
N PHE A 425 13.19 16.25 -1.28
CA PHE A 425 13.51 15.88 -2.65
C PHE A 425 12.56 16.64 -3.59
N ASP A 426 13.07 17.69 -4.22
CA ASP A 426 12.32 18.45 -5.22
C ASP A 426 12.39 17.75 -6.58
N ILE A 427 11.26 17.21 -7.03
CA ILE A 427 11.14 16.53 -8.30
C ILE A 427 11.00 17.57 -9.42
N THR A 428 11.96 17.62 -10.34
CA THR A 428 12.01 18.70 -11.36
C THR A 428 10.86 18.64 -12.34
N ASN A 429 10.46 17.45 -12.77
CA ASN A 429 9.37 17.29 -13.72
C ASN A 429 8.03 17.31 -12.98
N PRO A 430 7.01 18.02 -13.48
CA PRO A 430 5.68 17.96 -12.91
C PRO A 430 5.10 16.54 -13.00
N TYR A 431 4.42 16.10 -11.94
CA TYR A 431 3.80 14.77 -11.87
C TYR A 431 2.27 14.86 -11.78
N THR A 432 1.61 13.82 -12.28
CA THR A 432 0.18 13.60 -12.07
C THR A 432 -0.04 12.43 -11.10
N ILE A 433 -0.72 12.66 -9.97
CA ILE A 433 -1.04 11.64 -8.95
C ILE A 433 -2.56 11.64 -8.69
N PRO A 434 -3.30 10.73 -9.32
CA PRO A 434 -4.74 10.52 -9.08
C PRO A 434 -5.08 10.23 -7.62
N GLY A 435 -6.31 10.58 -7.20
CA GLY A 435 -6.81 10.36 -5.85
C GLY A 435 -7.42 9.00 -5.60
N ASP A 436 -7.07 8.01 -6.42
CA ASP A 436 -7.66 6.68 -6.42
C ASP A 436 -7.06 5.73 -5.35
N GLY A 437 -6.22 6.26 -4.46
CA GLY A 437 -5.53 5.49 -3.43
C GLY A 437 -4.45 4.54 -3.97
N LYS A 438 -4.22 4.48 -5.28
CA LYS A 438 -3.19 3.61 -5.87
C LYS A 438 -1.79 4.17 -5.64
N GLN A 439 -0.81 3.29 -5.79
CA GLN A 439 0.60 3.61 -5.63
C GLN A 439 1.20 4.00 -6.97
N TYR A 440 1.81 5.18 -7.00
CA TYR A 440 2.52 5.73 -8.14
C TYR A 440 4.02 5.81 -7.81
N LEU A 441 4.84 5.23 -8.68
CA LEU A 441 6.28 5.24 -8.53
C LEU A 441 6.86 6.53 -9.09
N VAL A 442 7.59 7.25 -8.25
CA VAL A 442 8.37 8.44 -8.61
C VAL A 442 9.84 8.12 -8.40
N GLU A 443 10.65 8.22 -9.46
CA GLU A 443 12.10 8.05 -9.35
C GLU A 443 12.72 9.29 -8.70
N ILE A 444 13.56 9.08 -7.69
CA ILE A 444 14.26 10.15 -6.95
C ILE A 444 15.69 10.28 -7.46
N ASN A 445 16.42 9.18 -7.53
CA ASN A 445 17.82 9.17 -7.92
C ASN A 445 18.24 7.79 -8.41
N SER A 446 19.29 7.72 -9.22
CA SER A 446 19.96 6.47 -9.57
C SER A 446 21.47 6.67 -9.49
N VAL A 447 22.13 5.80 -8.73
CA VAL A 447 23.58 5.89 -8.48
C VAL A 447 24.25 4.55 -8.70
N ASP A 448 25.47 4.59 -9.23
CA ASP A 448 26.34 3.42 -9.35
C ASP A 448 27.37 3.45 -8.22
N ILE A 449 27.37 2.40 -7.40
CA ILE A 449 28.25 2.27 -6.23
C ILE A 449 29.16 1.06 -6.43
N ASN A 450 30.45 1.25 -6.21
CA ASN A 450 31.39 0.14 -6.22
C ASN A 450 31.08 -0.83 -5.08
N ALA A 451 31.09 -2.13 -5.38
CA ALA A 451 30.80 -3.15 -4.40
C ALA A 451 31.88 -4.22 -4.38
N ASP A 452 32.19 -4.70 -3.18
CA ASP A 452 33.05 -5.85 -2.97
C ASP A 452 32.20 -7.12 -2.95
N TYR A 453 32.37 -7.94 -3.99
CA TYR A 453 31.65 -9.20 -4.13
C TYR A 453 32.42 -10.34 -3.47
N ARG A 454 31.71 -11.12 -2.64
CA ARG A 454 32.28 -12.28 -1.96
C ARG A 454 31.21 -13.33 -1.72
N TYR A 455 31.58 -14.59 -1.88
CA TYR A 455 30.73 -15.70 -1.47
C TYR A 455 30.81 -15.91 0.04
N TYR A 456 29.69 -16.29 0.65
CA TYR A 456 29.55 -16.45 2.10
C TYR A 456 28.74 -17.69 2.44
N THR A 457 29.14 -18.41 3.49
CA THR A 457 28.39 -19.57 3.99
C THR A 457 28.66 -19.80 5.48
N VAL A 458 27.64 -20.32 6.18
CA VAL A 458 27.75 -20.76 7.59
C VAL A 458 27.26 -22.21 7.67
N PRO A 459 28.13 -23.20 7.37
CA PRO A 459 27.69 -24.59 7.15
C PRO A 459 27.01 -25.25 8.34
N LYS A 460 27.23 -24.72 9.55
CA LYS A 460 26.50 -25.12 10.77
C LYS A 460 25.00 -24.77 10.72
N LEU A 461 24.64 -23.68 10.03
CA LEU A 461 23.27 -23.20 9.89
C LEU A 461 22.65 -23.60 8.54
N SER A 462 23.41 -23.43 7.47
CA SER A 462 23.05 -23.87 6.11
C SER A 462 24.30 -24.11 5.29
N THR A 463 24.31 -25.19 4.51
CA THR A 463 25.35 -25.49 3.53
C THR A 463 25.23 -24.68 2.24
N ASP A 464 24.18 -23.88 2.09
CA ASP A 464 24.03 -23.00 0.94
C ASP A 464 25.12 -21.91 0.94
N VAL A 465 25.57 -21.56 -0.26
CA VAL A 465 26.57 -20.51 -0.48
C VAL A 465 25.89 -19.31 -1.11
N PHE A 466 25.99 -18.17 -0.45
CA PHE A 466 25.38 -16.91 -0.86
C PHE A 466 26.41 -16.03 -1.55
N LEU A 467 26.10 -15.47 -2.70
CA LEU A 467 26.86 -14.34 -3.23
C LEU A 467 26.46 -13.09 -2.45
N THR A 468 27.43 -12.34 -1.94
CA THR A 468 27.17 -11.10 -1.21
C THR A 468 27.91 -9.95 -1.86
N ALA A 469 27.30 -8.76 -1.84
CA ALA A 469 27.91 -7.51 -2.25
C ALA A 469 27.99 -6.56 -1.06
N THR A 470 29.18 -6.05 -0.78
CA THR A 470 29.41 -5.09 0.30
C THR A 470 29.64 -3.72 -0.32
N LEU A 471 28.82 -2.74 0.07
CA LEU A 471 28.88 -1.37 -0.40
C LEU A 471 29.47 -0.50 0.73
N THR A 472 30.57 0.19 0.47
CA THR A 472 31.12 1.20 1.40
C THR A 472 30.57 2.58 1.06
N ASP A 473 30.59 3.48 2.04
CA ASP A 473 30.28 4.91 1.84
C ASP A 473 28.88 5.21 1.28
N TRP A 474 27.92 4.32 1.52
CA TRP A 474 26.54 4.49 1.03
C TRP A 474 25.81 5.64 1.74
N ASN A 475 26.25 6.01 2.96
CA ASN A 475 25.68 7.08 3.78
C ASN A 475 25.64 8.44 3.06
N GLN A 476 26.56 8.70 2.14
CA GLN A 476 26.62 9.97 1.39
C GLN A 476 25.40 10.21 0.49
N TYR A 477 24.67 9.15 0.13
CA TYR A 477 23.49 9.23 -0.73
C TYR A 477 22.20 9.50 0.06
N SER A 478 22.27 9.51 1.40
CA SER A 478 21.15 9.71 2.33
C SER A 478 19.92 8.89 1.95
N PHE A 479 20.16 7.61 1.63
CA PHE A 479 19.07 6.66 1.52
C PHE A 479 18.29 6.64 2.82
N LEU A 480 17.00 6.35 2.72
CA LEU A 480 16.10 6.12 3.83
C LEU A 480 15.86 4.63 4.01
N SER A 481 15.53 4.22 5.23
CA SER A 481 15.19 2.82 5.48
C SER A 481 13.99 2.39 4.62
N GLY A 482 14.13 1.31 3.84
CA GLY A 482 13.12 0.90 2.87
C GLY A 482 13.42 -0.42 2.18
N GLU A 483 12.39 -0.98 1.54
CA GLU A 483 12.49 -2.27 0.84
C GLU A 483 13.24 -2.13 -0.49
N ALA A 484 14.11 -3.09 -0.77
CA ALA A 484 14.91 -3.16 -1.98
C ALA A 484 14.61 -4.44 -2.77
N ASN A 485 14.23 -4.29 -4.04
CA ASN A 485 14.20 -5.40 -4.99
C ASN A 485 15.62 -5.65 -5.49
N LEU A 486 16.09 -6.89 -5.39
CA LEU A 486 17.43 -7.28 -5.80
C LEU A 486 17.40 -7.96 -7.16
N PHE A 487 18.31 -7.54 -8.05
CA PHE A 487 18.53 -8.12 -9.36
C PHE A 487 20.01 -8.44 -9.56
N PHE A 488 20.29 -9.65 -10.03
CA PHE A 488 21.63 -10.08 -10.42
C PHE A 488 21.58 -10.70 -11.82
N GLU A 489 22.50 -10.29 -12.71
CA GLU A 489 22.54 -10.74 -14.12
C GLU A 489 21.18 -10.55 -14.84
N GLY A 490 20.46 -9.49 -14.52
CA GLY A 490 19.15 -9.17 -15.10
C GLY A 490 17.97 -9.98 -14.53
N THR A 491 18.22 -10.88 -13.58
CA THR A 491 17.19 -11.74 -12.96
C THR A 491 16.81 -11.21 -11.58
N PHE A 492 15.51 -11.19 -11.26
CA PHE A 492 15.04 -10.90 -9.91
C PHE A 492 15.37 -12.06 -8.97
N ILE A 493 16.12 -11.78 -7.91
CA ILE A 493 16.66 -12.79 -6.99
C ILE A 493 16.06 -12.72 -5.59
N GLY A 494 15.34 -11.64 -5.27
CA GLY A 494 14.64 -11.51 -4.00
C GLY A 494 14.48 -10.06 -3.53
N LYS A 495 14.07 -9.92 -2.27
CA LYS A 495 13.89 -8.65 -1.59
C LYS A 495 14.86 -8.55 -0.42
N SER A 496 15.30 -7.34 -0.13
CA SER A 496 16.13 -7.00 1.01
C SER A 496 15.63 -5.70 1.65
N LEU A 497 16.21 -5.32 2.79
CA LEU A 497 15.90 -4.08 3.49
C LEU A 497 17.18 -3.25 3.54
N ILE A 498 17.11 -2.01 3.07
CA ILE A 498 18.10 -1.00 3.43
C ILE A 498 17.69 -0.50 4.81
N ASP A 499 18.54 -0.73 5.82
CA ASP A 499 18.36 -0.21 7.18
C ASP A 499 19.42 0.84 7.46
N THR A 500 18.96 2.08 7.67
CA THR A 500 19.82 3.25 7.83
C THR A 500 20.13 3.59 9.28
N HIS A 501 19.54 2.84 10.22
CA HIS A 501 19.79 2.99 11.65
C HIS A 501 20.92 2.08 12.17
N SER A 502 21.42 1.19 11.31
CA SER A 502 22.58 0.37 11.61
C SER A 502 23.82 1.28 11.71
N THR A 503 24.60 1.16 12.78
CA THR A 503 25.85 1.93 12.99
C THR A 503 27.00 1.53 12.06
N ASN A 504 26.77 0.61 11.12
CA ASN A 504 27.79 0.18 10.16
C ASN A 504 27.81 1.07 8.91
N ASP A 505 29.00 1.56 8.57
CA ASP A 505 29.27 2.29 7.31
C ASP A 505 29.24 1.40 6.06
N THR A 506 28.87 0.13 6.22
CA THR A 506 28.86 -0.88 5.15
C THR A 506 27.48 -1.50 4.99
N LEU A 507 26.90 -1.43 3.80
CA LEU A 507 25.66 -2.11 3.46
C LEU A 507 26.00 -3.46 2.81
N SER A 508 25.55 -4.55 3.45
CA SER A 508 25.74 -5.91 2.94
C SER A 508 24.45 -6.42 2.28
N LEU A 509 24.54 -6.77 1.00
CA LEU A 509 23.43 -7.29 0.21
C LEU A 509 23.66 -8.75 -0.14
N SER A 510 22.67 -9.61 0.11
CA SER A 510 22.69 -11.00 -0.35
C SER A 510 22.12 -11.09 -1.77
N LEU A 511 22.97 -11.43 -2.74
CA LEU A 511 22.63 -11.54 -4.16
C LEU A 511 22.17 -12.95 -4.56
N GLY A 512 21.69 -13.74 -3.61
CA GLY A 512 21.15 -15.08 -3.84
C GLY A 512 22.18 -16.21 -3.68
N THR A 513 21.71 -17.45 -3.82
CA THR A 513 22.53 -18.66 -3.63
C THR A 513 23.12 -19.17 -4.94
N ASP A 514 24.34 -19.67 -4.90
CA ASP A 514 25.02 -20.26 -6.06
C ASP A 514 25.29 -21.75 -5.84
N ARG A 515 24.46 -22.59 -6.48
CA ARG A 515 24.54 -24.06 -6.37
C ARG A 515 25.78 -24.66 -7.04
N ASN A 516 26.55 -23.87 -7.78
CA ASN A 516 27.82 -24.33 -8.36
C ASN A 516 28.96 -24.28 -7.35
N ILE A 517 28.74 -23.78 -6.14
CA ILE A 517 29.70 -23.88 -5.04
C ILE A 517 29.11 -24.83 -4.02
N VAL A 518 29.74 -25.99 -3.86
CA VAL A 518 29.20 -27.06 -3.01
C VAL A 518 29.96 -27.06 -1.70
N VAL A 519 29.24 -26.92 -0.60
CA VAL A 519 29.79 -26.97 0.75
C VAL A 519 29.19 -28.12 1.52
N THR A 520 30.02 -28.87 2.24
CA THR A 520 29.59 -29.93 3.15
C THR A 520 30.18 -29.70 4.52
N ARG A 521 29.45 -30.06 5.58
CA ARG A 521 29.92 -30.09 6.97
C ARG A 521 29.65 -31.50 7.52
N THR A 522 30.70 -32.27 7.77
CA THR A 522 30.59 -33.69 8.11
C THR A 522 31.30 -34.00 9.43
N LEU A 523 30.63 -34.71 10.32
CA LEU A 523 31.22 -35.18 11.58
C LEU A 523 32.11 -36.39 11.27
N GLN A 524 33.43 -36.20 11.34
CA GLN A 524 34.41 -37.26 11.07
C GLN A 524 34.56 -38.20 12.27
N LYS A 525 34.45 -37.66 13.48
CA LYS A 525 34.64 -38.43 14.72
C LYS A 525 33.80 -37.87 15.86
N ASP A 526 32.95 -38.71 16.43
CA ASP A 526 32.27 -38.48 17.71
C ASP A 526 32.79 -39.49 18.74
N LEU A 527 33.74 -39.07 19.58
CA LEU A 527 34.21 -39.90 20.69
C LEU A 527 33.70 -39.31 22.01
N LYS A 528 32.76 -40.02 22.64
CA LYS A 528 32.43 -39.84 24.05
C LYS A 528 33.28 -40.78 24.88
N GLN A 529 34.41 -40.30 25.41
CA GLN A 529 35.19 -41.09 26.37
C GLN A 529 34.67 -40.87 27.78
N LYS A 530 33.87 -41.83 28.28
CA LYS A 530 33.60 -41.95 29.72
C LYS A 530 34.77 -42.69 30.36
N LYS A 531 35.69 -41.99 31.04
CA LYS A 531 36.62 -42.68 31.95
C LYS A 531 35.82 -43.27 33.12
N ASN A 532 35.94 -44.57 33.35
CA ASN A 532 35.28 -45.28 34.45
C ASN A 532 35.82 -44.90 35.86
N PHE A 533 36.85 -44.05 35.94
CA PHE A 533 37.51 -43.64 37.20
C PHE A 533 37.66 -42.12 37.41
N GLY A 534 36.99 -41.25 36.62
CA GLY A 534 37.04 -39.78 36.81
C GLY A 534 35.65 -39.14 36.95
N SER A 535 35.53 -38.01 37.65
CA SER A 535 34.28 -37.24 37.83
C SER A 535 33.89 -36.38 36.61
N THR A 536 34.71 -36.39 35.55
CA THR A 536 34.58 -35.56 34.35
C THR A 536 34.21 -36.39 33.12
N ILE A 537 33.29 -35.89 32.29
CA ILE A 537 32.98 -36.37 30.95
C ILE A 537 33.80 -35.56 29.94
N LYS A 538 34.39 -36.24 28.95
CA LYS A 538 35.09 -35.61 27.82
C LYS A 538 34.41 -36.00 26.51
N GLU A 539 33.95 -35.01 25.77
CA GLU A 539 33.37 -35.19 24.43
C GLU A 539 34.22 -34.45 23.40
N SER A 540 34.69 -35.18 22.38
CA SER A 540 35.43 -34.59 21.26
C SER A 540 34.52 -34.50 20.04
N ARG A 541 34.62 -33.38 19.32
CA ARG A 541 33.98 -33.16 18.02
C ARG A 541 35.06 -32.88 17.00
N ASP A 542 34.99 -33.56 15.87
CA ASP A 542 35.92 -33.45 14.75
C ASP A 542 35.09 -33.27 13.47
N TRP A 543 34.99 -32.02 13.02
CA TRP A 543 34.19 -31.59 11.88
C TRP A 543 35.09 -31.33 10.69
N LEU A 544 34.71 -31.87 9.53
CA LEU A 544 35.35 -31.57 8.25
C LEU A 544 34.38 -30.78 7.37
N ILE A 545 34.79 -29.56 7.04
CA ILE A 545 34.13 -28.70 6.07
C ILE A 545 34.86 -28.84 4.73
N THR A 546 34.14 -29.17 3.66
CA THR A 546 34.69 -29.18 2.30
C THR A 546 33.97 -28.15 1.45
N VAL A 547 34.72 -27.30 0.77
CA VAL A 547 34.22 -26.31 -0.18
C VAL A 547 34.74 -26.68 -1.56
N LYS A 548 33.85 -26.83 -2.55
CA LYS A 548 34.22 -27.12 -3.94
C LYS A 548 33.65 -26.07 -4.88
N ASN A 549 34.51 -25.43 -5.65
CA ASN A 549 34.12 -24.52 -6.72
C ASN A 549 33.89 -25.31 -8.01
N ARG A 550 32.64 -25.49 -8.45
CA ARG A 550 32.31 -26.13 -9.74
C ARG A 550 32.15 -25.14 -10.89
N LYS A 551 32.36 -23.84 -10.66
CA LYS A 551 32.30 -22.81 -11.69
C LYS A 551 33.54 -22.88 -12.59
N SER A 552 33.47 -22.22 -13.74
CA SER A 552 34.60 -22.03 -14.66
C SER A 552 35.55 -20.91 -14.24
N GLN A 553 35.17 -20.12 -13.24
CA GLN A 553 35.89 -18.91 -12.79
C GLN A 553 36.34 -19.04 -11.34
N PRO A 554 37.42 -18.36 -10.92
CA PRO A 554 37.81 -18.30 -9.52
C PRO A 554 36.75 -17.60 -8.66
N ILE A 555 36.65 -18.00 -7.40
CA ILE A 555 35.73 -17.42 -6.42
C ILE A 555 36.48 -16.94 -5.19
N ASN A 556 36.08 -15.82 -4.61
CA ASN A 556 36.49 -15.39 -3.28
C ASN A 556 35.40 -15.77 -2.29
N ILE A 557 35.71 -16.60 -1.28
CA ILE A 557 34.72 -17.10 -0.31
C ILE A 557 35.17 -16.90 1.13
N LEU A 558 34.22 -16.50 1.97
CA LEU A 558 34.29 -16.51 3.43
C LEU A 558 33.40 -17.64 3.97
N VAL A 559 34.02 -18.57 4.70
CA VAL A 559 33.32 -19.63 5.43
C VAL A 559 33.38 -19.29 6.91
N GLU A 560 32.24 -19.29 7.58
CA GLU A 560 32.18 -19.15 9.04
C GLU A 560 31.58 -20.38 9.73
N ASP A 561 32.10 -20.71 10.90
CA ASP A 561 31.56 -21.72 11.82
C ASP A 561 31.86 -21.27 13.26
N GLN A 562 31.64 -22.11 14.26
CA GLN A 562 31.91 -21.76 15.65
C GLN A 562 32.31 -22.98 16.49
N VAL A 563 33.20 -22.74 17.46
CA VAL A 563 33.40 -23.60 18.63
C VAL A 563 32.51 -23.15 19.78
N PRO A 564 32.13 -24.04 20.71
CA PRO A 564 31.45 -23.62 21.93
C PRO A 564 32.36 -22.73 22.79
N VAL A 565 31.77 -21.75 23.49
CA VAL A 565 32.44 -20.94 24.51
C VAL A 565 31.76 -21.21 25.84
N SER A 566 32.54 -21.49 26.88
CA SER A 566 31.99 -21.72 28.21
C SER A 566 31.89 -20.40 28.99
N GLN A 567 30.72 -20.13 29.56
CA GLN A 567 30.53 -19.10 30.59
C GLN A 567 30.56 -19.69 32.01
N ASN A 568 30.70 -21.01 32.13
CA ASN A 568 30.73 -21.71 33.41
C ASN A 568 32.14 -22.26 33.66
N SER A 569 32.76 -21.84 34.76
CA SER A 569 34.09 -22.29 35.15
C SER A 569 34.22 -23.81 35.31
N SER A 570 33.11 -24.55 35.49
CA SER A 570 33.12 -26.01 35.56
C SER A 570 33.18 -26.71 34.20
N ILE A 571 32.97 -25.99 33.09
CA ILE A 571 33.00 -26.53 31.73
C ILE A 571 34.22 -25.94 31.02
N ASN A 572 35.14 -26.81 30.59
CA ASN A 572 36.32 -26.42 29.84
C ASN A 572 36.16 -26.79 28.35
N VAL A 573 36.44 -25.84 27.46
CA VAL A 573 36.49 -26.07 26.01
C VAL A 573 37.92 -25.89 25.54
N GLU A 574 38.49 -26.95 24.98
CA GLU A 574 39.83 -26.96 24.40
C GLU A 574 39.72 -27.07 22.89
N VAL A 575 40.13 -26.03 22.17
CA VAL A 575 40.18 -26.02 20.70
C VAL A 575 41.47 -26.71 20.25
N GLN A 576 41.36 -27.77 19.46
CA GLN A 576 42.49 -28.63 19.08
C GLN A 576 43.00 -28.36 17.67
N ASP A 577 42.10 -28.12 16.70
CA ASP A 577 42.46 -27.78 15.34
C ASP A 577 41.37 -26.88 14.73
N VAL A 578 41.78 -25.84 14.03
CA VAL A 578 40.89 -24.93 13.28
C VAL A 578 41.38 -24.70 11.86
N SER A 579 42.38 -25.46 11.40
CA SER A 579 42.91 -25.39 10.03
C SER A 579 43.21 -23.96 9.54
N GLY A 580 43.79 -23.13 10.42
CA GLY A 580 44.17 -21.76 10.12
C GLY A 580 43.03 -20.73 10.11
N ALA A 581 41.86 -21.04 10.69
CA ALA A 581 40.79 -20.06 10.88
C ALA A 581 41.26 -18.87 11.71
N LYS A 582 40.74 -17.67 11.40
CA LYS A 582 40.74 -16.56 12.36
C LYS A 582 39.67 -16.85 13.41
N MET A 583 40.04 -16.86 14.69
CA MET A 583 39.14 -17.15 15.80
C MET A 583 38.87 -15.89 16.64
N ASP A 584 37.61 -15.62 16.93
CA ASP A 584 37.20 -14.71 17.99
C ASP A 584 36.98 -15.51 19.29
N ASN A 585 37.82 -15.27 20.29
CA ASN A 585 37.79 -16.01 21.55
C ASN A 585 36.57 -15.70 22.42
N ALA A 586 35.94 -14.53 22.26
CA ALA A 586 34.77 -14.15 23.05
C ALA A 586 33.50 -14.85 22.56
N THR A 587 33.37 -15.01 21.24
CA THR A 587 32.19 -15.59 20.60
C THR A 587 32.38 -17.04 20.15
N GLY A 588 33.63 -17.50 20.05
CA GLY A 588 33.99 -18.81 19.51
C GLY A 588 33.90 -18.88 17.99
N LYS A 589 33.68 -17.74 17.32
CA LYS A 589 33.49 -17.68 15.87
C LYS A 589 34.80 -17.97 15.14
N LEU A 590 34.73 -18.80 14.10
CA LEU A 590 35.83 -19.15 13.21
C LEU A 590 35.55 -18.63 11.81
N SER A 591 36.53 -17.99 11.18
CA SER A 591 36.41 -17.42 9.84
C SER A 591 37.58 -17.88 8.95
N TRP A 592 37.27 -18.54 7.82
CA TRP A 592 38.23 -18.87 6.77
C TRP A 592 37.93 -18.06 5.50
N SER A 593 38.89 -17.27 5.05
CA SER A 593 38.78 -16.50 3.79
C SER A 593 39.81 -16.99 2.79
N PHE A 594 39.40 -17.32 1.57
CA PHE A 594 40.33 -17.76 0.53
C PHE A 594 39.74 -17.66 -0.88
N ILE A 595 40.62 -17.66 -1.87
CA ILE A 595 40.26 -17.78 -3.29
C ILE A 595 40.32 -19.25 -3.69
N LEU A 596 39.26 -19.78 -4.34
CA LEU A 596 39.27 -21.08 -5.01
C LEU A 596 39.25 -20.89 -6.52
N ASN A 597 40.21 -21.49 -7.22
CA ASN A 597 40.20 -21.56 -8.67
C ASN A 597 39.08 -22.47 -9.17
N SER A 598 38.81 -22.41 -10.48
CA SER A 598 37.87 -23.30 -11.17
C SER A 598 38.14 -24.78 -10.86
N GLN A 599 37.09 -25.55 -10.56
CA GLN A 599 37.13 -26.98 -10.21
C GLN A 599 37.94 -27.36 -8.96
N GLN A 600 38.50 -26.41 -8.23
CA GLN A 600 39.28 -26.66 -7.02
C GLN A 600 38.37 -27.02 -5.84
N ASP A 601 38.89 -27.84 -4.92
CA ASP A 601 38.33 -28.02 -3.58
C ASP A 601 39.30 -27.58 -2.48
N LYS A 602 38.73 -27.20 -1.33
CA LYS A 602 39.47 -26.88 -0.12
C LYS A 602 38.77 -27.48 1.09
N LYS A 603 39.57 -28.00 2.01
CA LYS A 603 39.11 -28.62 3.25
C LYS A 603 39.52 -27.76 4.44
N ALA A 604 38.62 -27.60 5.40
CA ALA A 604 38.86 -26.94 6.67
C ALA A 604 38.36 -27.86 7.79
N GLY A 605 39.29 -28.25 8.68
CA GLY A 605 38.99 -29.02 9.88
C GLY A 605 38.67 -28.11 11.07
N LEU A 606 37.72 -28.54 11.88
CA LEU A 606 37.35 -27.94 13.16
C LEU A 606 37.28 -29.04 14.21
N LYS A 607 38.18 -29.01 15.18
CA LYS A 607 38.26 -29.99 16.24
C LYS A 607 38.33 -29.33 17.61
N TYR A 608 37.47 -29.77 18.51
CA TYR A 608 37.47 -29.31 19.89
C TYR A 608 37.10 -30.44 20.86
N LEU A 609 37.47 -30.23 22.12
CA LEU A 609 37.22 -31.14 23.24
C LEU A 609 36.49 -30.36 24.35
N VAL A 610 35.31 -30.82 24.72
CA VAL A 610 34.56 -30.27 25.85
C VAL A 610 34.69 -31.21 27.05
N SER A 611 35.11 -30.66 28.19
CA SER A 611 35.25 -31.36 29.45
C SER A 611 34.29 -30.77 30.49
N TYR A 612 33.43 -31.58 31.10
CA TYR A 612 32.43 -31.12 32.07
C TYR A 612 32.12 -32.17 33.15
N PRO A 613 31.53 -31.79 34.30
CA PRO A 613 31.24 -32.72 35.40
C PRO A 613 30.16 -33.74 35.04
N LYS A 614 30.30 -34.98 35.52
CA LYS A 614 29.33 -36.07 35.28
C LYS A 614 27.92 -35.79 35.80
N ASN A 615 27.78 -34.93 36.80
CA ASN A 615 26.50 -34.55 37.39
C ASN A 615 25.80 -33.41 36.65
N GLN A 616 26.39 -32.89 35.57
CA GLN A 616 25.79 -31.87 34.71
C GLN A 616 25.45 -32.45 33.34
N THR A 617 24.28 -32.07 32.82
CA THR A 617 23.87 -32.38 31.44
C THR A 617 24.29 -31.22 30.55
N VAL A 618 25.26 -31.45 29.68
CA VAL A 618 25.74 -30.45 28.71
C VAL A 618 25.44 -30.94 27.31
N ILE A 619 24.75 -30.11 26.53
CA ILE A 619 24.52 -30.33 25.10
C ILE A 619 25.70 -29.68 24.38
N VAL A 620 26.59 -30.53 23.83
CA VAL A 620 27.83 -30.09 23.16
C VAL A 620 27.57 -29.66 21.71
N GLU A 621 26.36 -29.91 21.19
CA GLU A 621 25.85 -29.38 19.93
C GLU A 621 24.32 -29.38 19.86
#